data_AF-A0A7S0HRV1-F1
#
_entry.id   AF-A0A7S0HRV1-F1
#
_cell.length_a   1.000
_cell.length_b   1.000
_cell.length_c   1.000
_cell.angle_alpha   90.00
_cell.angle_beta   90.00
_cell.angle_gamma   90.00
#
_symmetry.space_group_name_H-M   'P 1'
#
loop_
_entity.id
_entity.type
_entity.pdbx_description
1 polymer ?
#
loop_
_entity_poly.entity_id
_entity_poly.type
_entity_poly.pdbx_seq_one_letter_code
_entity_poly.pdbx_strand_id
1 'polypeptide(L)'
;VIGLKDARARQQTPSAGVVNIITVDLTFSGSGQVSMLLLLQGLQGVQNVSNGNVPVKFNASDAIVSAGEFFRNNFSLAVRAEFYIVQDTLFRLEFPVLNPTEGQEAKQLQVQTSFPKILPLELAA
;
A
#
# COMPACT_ATOMS: atom_id res chain seq x y z
N VAL A 1 10.99 12.22 -14.32
CA VAL A 1 10.15 12.47 -13.12
C VAL A 1 9.57 11.13 -12.71
N ILE A 2 9.66 10.77 -11.43
CA ILE A 2 9.02 9.56 -10.92
C ILE A 2 7.57 9.88 -10.54
N GLY A 3 6.60 9.10 -11.02
CA GLY A 3 5.19 9.32 -10.71
C GLY A 3 4.38 8.04 -10.75
N LEU A 4 3.29 7.97 -9.97
CA LEU A 4 2.36 6.84 -10.05
C LEU A 4 1.62 6.86 -11.39
N LYS A 5 1.65 5.74 -12.12
CA LYS A 5 1.05 5.57 -13.44
C LYS A 5 -0.29 4.82 -13.36
N ASP A 6 -0.33 3.72 -12.62
CA ASP A 6 -1.54 2.95 -12.37
C ASP A 6 -1.50 2.37 -10.94
N ALA A 7 -2.67 2.23 -10.32
CA ALA A 7 -2.84 1.60 -9.03
C ALA A 7 -4.16 0.82 -9.01
N ARG A 8 -4.10 -0.45 -8.60
CA ARG A 8 -5.27 -1.32 -8.50
C ARG A 8 -5.23 -2.09 -7.19
N ALA A 9 -6.38 -2.22 -6.55
CA ALA A 9 -6.53 -3.05 -5.38
C ALA A 9 -7.49 -4.21 -5.68
N ARG A 10 -7.17 -5.40 -5.18
CA ARG A 10 -7.99 -6.61 -5.32
C ARG A 10 -7.98 -7.42 -4.02
N GLN A 11 -8.97 -8.29 -3.90
CA GLN A 11 -9.19 -9.11 -2.71
C GLN A 11 -9.23 -10.59 -3.11
N GLN A 12 -8.65 -11.48 -2.29
CA GLN A 12 -8.61 -12.92 -2.60
C GLN A 12 -9.80 -13.69 -2.01
N THR A 13 -10.25 -13.34 -0.79
CA THR A 13 -11.25 -14.13 -0.05
C THR A 13 -12.25 -13.20 0.65
N PRO A 14 -13.26 -12.67 -0.04
CA PRO A 14 -14.23 -11.71 0.54
C PRO A 14 -15.32 -12.37 1.40
N SER A 15 -15.05 -13.55 1.99
CA SER A 15 -16.03 -14.28 2.82
C SER A 15 -16.10 -13.71 4.24
N ALA A 16 -17.31 -13.65 4.80
CA ALA A 16 -17.54 -13.16 6.16
C ALA A 16 -16.75 -13.96 7.21
N GLY A 17 -16.15 -13.26 8.17
CA GLY A 17 -15.38 -13.89 9.28
C GLY A 17 -14.07 -14.58 8.87
N VAL A 18 -13.64 -14.45 7.62
CA VAL A 18 -12.42 -15.09 7.10
C VAL A 18 -11.33 -14.03 6.83
N VAL A 19 -10.07 -14.43 6.98
CA VAL A 19 -8.93 -13.60 6.58
C VAL A 19 -8.91 -13.44 5.06
N ASN A 20 -8.92 -12.20 4.63
CA ASN A 20 -8.84 -11.77 3.25
C ASN A 20 -7.47 -11.15 3.00
N ILE A 21 -6.88 -11.45 1.84
CA ILE A 21 -5.63 -10.80 1.43
C ILE A 21 -5.99 -9.68 0.47
N ILE A 22 -5.60 -8.45 0.84
CA ILE A 22 -5.66 -7.30 -0.04
C ILE A 22 -4.34 -7.23 -0.79
N THR A 23 -4.41 -7.21 -2.12
CA THR A 23 -3.27 -6.99 -3.00
C THR A 23 -3.41 -5.63 -3.66
N VAL A 24 -2.38 -4.81 -3.57
CA VAL A 24 -2.26 -3.53 -4.26
C VAL A 24 -1.14 -3.64 -5.30
N ASP A 25 -1.53 -3.46 -6.55
CA ASP A 25 -0.64 -3.45 -7.70
C ASP A 25 -0.39 -1.99 -8.10
N LEU A 26 0.88 -1.60 -8.18
CA LEU A 26 1.34 -0.24 -8.49
C LEU A 26 2.29 -0.29 -9.70
N THR A 27 2.18 0.70 -10.57
CA THR A 27 3.18 0.95 -11.63
C THR A 27 3.55 2.42 -11.64
N PHE A 28 4.79 2.72 -11.99
CA PHE A 28 5.32 4.08 -11.95
C PHE A 28 5.94 4.49 -13.29
N SER A 29 5.86 5.78 -13.60
CA SER A 29 6.69 6.43 -14.62
C SER A 29 8.06 6.75 -14.02
N GLY A 30 9.13 6.58 -14.79
CA GLY A 30 10.51 6.83 -14.37
C GLY A 30 11.11 5.76 -13.44
N SER A 31 12.43 5.85 -13.23
CA SER A 31 13.20 4.95 -12.37
C SER A 31 14.01 5.74 -11.35
N GLY A 32 14.28 5.16 -10.19
CA GLY A 32 15.10 5.76 -9.14
C GLY A 32 14.69 5.35 -7.74
N GLN A 33 15.52 5.69 -6.75
CA GLN A 33 15.25 5.43 -5.34
C GLN A 33 14.16 6.37 -4.82
N VAL A 34 13.18 5.83 -4.09
CA VAL A 34 12.12 6.61 -3.47
C VAL A 34 11.83 6.15 -2.05
N SER A 35 11.39 7.09 -1.22
CA SER A 35 10.64 6.81 0.00
C SER A 35 9.16 7.11 -0.27
N MET A 36 8.31 6.10 -0.12
CA MET A 36 6.88 6.18 -0.39
C MET A 36 6.09 6.03 0.90
N LEU A 37 5.09 6.90 1.09
CA LEU A 37 3.98 6.63 2.01
C LEU A 37 2.77 6.21 1.19
N LEU A 38 2.32 4.98 1.38
CA LEU A 38 1.10 4.43 0.82
C LEU A 38 -0.01 4.53 1.86
N LEU A 39 -1.09 5.23 1.54
CA LEU A 39 -2.29 5.29 2.36
C LEU A 39 -3.43 4.58 1.63
N LEU A 40 -3.93 3.50 2.23
CA LEU A 40 -5.15 2.81 1.81
C LEU A 40 -6.32 3.23 2.67
N GLN A 41 -7.39 3.67 2.04
CA GLN A 41 -8.64 4.04 2.71
C GLN A 41 -9.79 3.17 2.20
N GLY A 42 -10.87 3.09 2.97
CA GLY A 42 -12.04 2.27 2.62
C GLY A 42 -12.04 0.88 3.27
N LEU A 43 -11.26 0.68 4.33
CA LEU A 43 -11.17 -0.58 5.07
C LEU A 43 -12.25 -0.64 6.18
N GLN A 44 -13.44 -0.08 5.96
CA GLN A 44 -14.49 -0.16 6.97
C GLN A 44 -14.89 -1.62 7.20
N GLY A 45 -15.28 -1.95 8.42
CA GLY A 45 -15.77 -3.28 8.80
C GLY A 45 -14.72 -4.38 8.86
N VAL A 46 -13.53 -4.20 8.26
CA VAL A 46 -12.43 -5.16 8.46
C VAL A 46 -11.74 -4.93 9.80
N GLN A 47 -11.46 -6.03 10.48
CA GLN A 47 -10.69 -6.05 11.70
C GLN A 47 -9.21 -6.23 11.36
N ASN A 48 -8.35 -5.58 12.14
CA ASN A 48 -6.93 -5.85 12.07
C ASN A 48 -6.67 -7.28 12.57
N VAL A 49 -5.93 -8.07 11.78
CA VAL A 49 -5.57 -9.46 12.11
C VAL A 49 -4.53 -9.51 13.24
N SER A 50 -3.87 -8.38 13.52
CA SER A 50 -2.89 -8.22 14.59
C SER A 50 -3.30 -7.07 15.53
N ASN A 51 -2.93 -7.15 16.80
CA ASN A 51 -3.17 -6.09 17.80
C ASN A 51 -2.22 -4.89 17.61
N GLY A 52 -2.14 -4.33 16.38
CA GLY A 52 -1.32 -3.15 16.07
C GLY A 52 -0.79 -3.18 14.64
N ASN A 53 0.31 -3.90 14.43
CA ASN A 53 1.10 -3.87 13.19
C ASN A 53 0.64 -4.91 12.17
N VAL A 54 0.13 -4.48 11.02
CA VAL A 54 -0.28 -5.38 9.93
C VAL A 54 0.97 -5.88 9.21
N PRO A 55 1.18 -7.20 9.06
CA PRO A 55 2.29 -7.71 8.27
C PRO A 55 2.06 -7.37 6.79
N VAL A 56 3.01 -6.66 6.18
CA VAL A 56 2.97 -6.27 4.78
C VAL A 56 4.06 -7.02 4.02
N LYS A 57 3.69 -7.62 2.88
CA LYS A 57 4.65 -8.17 1.93
C LYS A 57 4.76 -7.23 0.73
N PHE A 58 5.97 -7.09 0.22
CA PHE A 58 6.25 -6.30 -0.97
C PHE A 58 7.20 -7.06 -1.89
N ASN A 59 6.92 -7.07 -3.19
CA ASN A 59 7.63 -7.90 -4.16
C ASN A 59 8.93 -7.30 -4.71
N ALA A 60 9.45 -6.23 -4.09
CA ALA A 60 10.74 -5.64 -4.43
C ALA A 60 11.81 -6.14 -3.44
N SER A 61 12.84 -6.81 -3.96
CA SER A 61 13.87 -7.49 -3.16
C SER A 61 14.78 -6.54 -2.36
N ASP A 62 14.91 -5.31 -2.84
CA ASP A 62 15.70 -4.23 -2.24
C ASP A 62 14.86 -3.33 -1.31
N ALA A 63 13.58 -3.64 -1.14
CA ALA A 63 12.68 -2.76 -0.41
C ALA A 63 12.80 -2.91 1.10
N ILE A 64 12.92 -1.78 1.78
CA ILE A 64 12.69 -1.64 3.22
C ILE A 64 11.24 -1.24 3.41
N VAL A 65 10.41 -2.15 3.92
CA VAL A 65 8.97 -1.92 4.10
C VAL A 65 8.63 -1.98 5.58
N SER A 66 7.96 -0.95 6.09
CA SER A 66 7.45 -0.94 7.45
C SER A 66 6.32 -1.96 7.59
N ALA A 67 6.07 -2.40 8.81
CA ALA A 67 4.76 -2.95 9.10
C ALA A 67 3.68 -1.89 8.81
N GLY A 68 2.49 -2.34 8.41
CA GLY A 68 1.36 -1.46 8.16
C GLY A 68 0.76 -0.94 9.46
N GLU A 69 0.52 0.36 9.53
CA GLU A 69 -0.14 1.02 10.66
C GLU A 69 -1.63 1.17 10.36
N PHE A 70 -2.48 0.44 11.09
CA PHE A 70 -3.92 0.47 10.89
C PHE A 70 -4.60 1.50 11.81
N PHE A 71 -5.21 2.51 11.20
CA PHE A 71 -5.95 3.54 11.90
C PHE A 71 -7.43 3.16 11.99
N ARG A 72 -7.85 2.72 13.18
CA ARG A 72 -9.25 2.31 13.43
C ARG A 72 -10.25 3.45 13.27
N ASN A 73 -9.85 4.68 13.59
CA ASN A 73 -10.77 5.82 13.62
C ASN A 73 -11.30 6.21 12.23
N ASN A 74 -10.50 5.98 11.18
CA ASN A 74 -10.86 6.33 9.80
C ASN A 74 -10.77 5.14 8.84
N PHE A 75 -10.55 3.93 9.36
CA PHE A 75 -10.46 2.69 8.60
C PHE A 75 -9.45 2.79 7.45
N SER A 76 -8.24 3.19 7.79
CA SER A 76 -7.13 3.33 6.84
C SER A 76 -5.90 2.56 7.28
N LEU A 77 -5.08 2.18 6.31
CA LEU A 77 -3.78 1.55 6.51
C LEU A 77 -2.71 2.44 5.91
N ALA A 78 -1.70 2.81 6.69
CA ALA A 78 -0.49 3.44 6.17
C ALA A 78 0.64 2.41 6.10
N VAL A 79 1.37 2.43 4.99
CA VAL A 79 2.60 1.66 4.81
C VAL A 79 3.70 2.58 4.31
N ARG A 80 4.87 2.52 4.95
CA ARG A 80 6.07 3.21 4.48
C ARG A 80 6.97 2.20 3.78
N ALA A 81 7.46 2.56 2.60
CA ALA A 81 8.38 1.72 1.84
C ALA A 81 9.49 2.56 1.23
N GLU A 82 10.73 2.07 1.29
CA GLU A 82 11.87 2.63 0.58
C GLU A 82 12.42 1.58 -0.37
N PHE A 83 12.49 1.90 -1.66
CA PHE A 83 12.89 0.94 -2.69
C PHE A 83 13.32 1.65 -3.98
N TYR A 84 13.98 0.92 -4.87
CA TYR A 84 14.29 1.41 -6.20
C TYR A 84 13.12 1.12 -7.16
N ILE A 85 12.52 2.18 -7.70
CA ILE A 85 11.54 2.05 -8.78
C ILE A 85 12.29 1.75 -10.08
N VAL A 86 11.81 0.73 -10.78
CA VAL A 86 12.10 0.48 -12.19
C VAL A 86 10.84 0.85 -12.96
N GLN A 87 10.99 1.76 -13.93
CA GLN A 87 9.90 2.23 -14.76
C GLN A 87 9.09 1.06 -15.36
N ASP A 88 7.77 1.22 -15.42
CA ASP A 88 6.83 0.25 -16.02
C ASP A 88 6.89 -1.17 -15.41
N THR A 89 7.52 -1.32 -14.24
CA THR A 89 7.51 -2.56 -13.46
C THR A 89 6.29 -2.61 -12.54
N LEU A 90 5.72 -3.81 -12.41
CA LEU A 90 4.62 -4.08 -11.50
C LEU A 90 5.14 -4.32 -10.07
N PHE A 91 4.86 -3.37 -9.20
CA PHE A 91 5.08 -3.51 -7.77
C PHE A 91 3.80 -4.00 -7.11
N ARG A 92 3.93 -4.96 -6.20
CA ARG A 92 2.84 -5.65 -5.53
C ARG A 92 3.05 -5.59 -4.03
N LEU A 93 2.05 -5.05 -3.36
CA LEU A 93 1.95 -5.00 -1.92
C LEU A 93 0.79 -5.88 -1.46
N GLU A 94 1.01 -6.73 -0.47
CA GLU A 94 -0.01 -7.64 0.07
C GLU A 94 -0.09 -7.53 1.59
N PHE A 95 -1.31 -7.49 2.11
CA PHE A 95 -1.54 -7.51 3.54
C PHE A 95 -2.85 -8.22 3.90
N PRO A 96 -2.89 -8.92 5.05
CA PRO A 96 -4.10 -9.59 5.49
C PRO A 96 -5.03 -8.62 6.24
N VAL A 97 -6.33 -8.81 6.06
CA VAL A 97 -7.40 -8.17 6.82
C VAL A 97 -8.43 -9.22 7.22
N LEU A 98 -9.10 -9.06 8.36
CA LEU A 98 -10.16 -9.98 8.78
C LEU A 98 -11.51 -9.38 8.38
N ASN A 99 -12.28 -10.07 7.53
CA ASN A 99 -13.61 -9.61 7.14
C ASN A 99 -14.59 -9.66 8.34
N PRO A 100 -15.59 -8.76 8.39
CA PRO A 100 -16.62 -8.81 9.42
C PRO A 100 -17.45 -10.10 9.32
N THR A 101 -17.97 -10.58 10.45
CA THR A 101 -18.80 -11.79 10.52
C THR A 101 -20.19 -11.60 9.92
N GLU A 102 -20.69 -10.37 9.88
CA GLU A 102 -22.00 -10.03 9.30
C GLU A 102 -21.94 -9.91 7.76
N GLY A 103 -20.74 -10.01 7.17
CA GLY A 103 -20.52 -9.72 5.76
C GLY A 103 -20.56 -8.21 5.47
N GLN A 104 -20.01 -7.82 4.32
CA GLN A 104 -20.12 -6.44 3.84
C GLN A 104 -19.97 -6.41 2.32
N GLU A 105 -20.56 -5.42 1.67
CA GLU A 105 -20.30 -5.15 0.26
C GLU A 105 -18.83 -4.78 0.04
N ALA A 106 -18.31 -5.15 -1.14
CA ALA A 106 -16.97 -4.74 -1.55
C ALA A 106 -16.90 -3.22 -1.67
N LYS A 107 -16.09 -2.59 -0.82
CA LYS A 107 -15.89 -1.13 -0.84
C LYS A 107 -14.76 -0.77 -1.78
N GLN A 108 -14.88 0.40 -2.42
CA GLN A 108 -13.80 0.96 -3.20
C GLN A 108 -12.63 1.33 -2.28
N LEU A 109 -11.44 0.82 -2.62
CA LEU A 109 -10.21 1.20 -1.95
C LEU A 109 -9.60 2.40 -2.67
N GLN A 110 -9.24 3.42 -1.90
CA GLN A 110 -8.50 4.56 -2.41
C GLN A 110 -7.03 4.39 -2.04
N VAL A 111 -6.17 4.56 -3.03
CA VAL A 111 -4.72 4.47 -2.89
C VAL A 111 -4.13 5.85 -3.08
N GLN A 112 -3.43 6.35 -2.07
CA GLN A 112 -2.67 7.59 -2.17
C GLN A 112 -1.20 7.29 -1.92
N THR A 113 -0.35 7.83 -2.79
CA THR A 113 1.12 7.76 -2.66
C THR A 113 1.69 9.16 -2.55
N SER A 114 2.61 9.38 -1.63
CA SER A 114 3.45 10.59 -1.63
C SER A 114 4.92 10.22 -1.84
N PHE A 115 5.62 11.02 -2.65
CA PHE A 115 7.06 10.94 -2.87
C PHE A 115 7.68 12.25 -2.36
N PRO A 116 8.84 12.22 -1.68
CA PRO A 116 9.63 13.43 -1.54
C PRO A 116 10.01 13.90 -2.95
N LYS A 117 9.71 15.17 -3.27
CA LYS A 117 10.20 15.80 -4.49
C LYS A 117 11.72 15.92 -4.36
N ILE A 118 12.47 15.02 -4.99
CA ILE A 118 13.93 15.18 -5.13
C ILE A 118 14.14 16.37 -6.07
N LEU A 119 14.42 17.54 -5.52
CA LEU A 119 14.89 18.69 -6.31
C LEU A 119 16.34 18.43 -6.70
N PRO A 120 16.75 18.66 -7.95
CA PRO A 120 18.16 18.66 -8.30
C PRO A 120 18.89 19.68 -7.41
N LEU A 121 20.00 19.25 -6.80
CA LEU A 121 20.95 20.17 -6.18
C LEU A 121 21.66 20.90 -7.32
N GLU A 122 21.30 22.17 -7.54
CA GLU A 122 22.13 23.05 -8.36
C GLU A 122 23.38 23.40 -7.53
N LEU A 123 24.55 22.95 -7.99
CA LEU A 123 25.82 23.47 -7.50
C LEU A 123 25.95 24.89 -8.03
N ALA A 124 25.89 25.89 -7.14
CA ALA A 124 26.25 27.26 -7.50
C ALA A 124 27.71 27.27 -7.95
N ALA A 125 27.95 27.82 -9.14
CA ALA A 125 29.29 28.03 -9.69
C ALA A 125 30.06 29.12 -8.93
#